data_AF-S9VF53-F1
#
_entry.id   AF-S9VF53-F1
#
_cell.length_a   1.000
_cell.length_b   1.000
_cell.length_c   1.000
_cell.angle_alpha   90.00
_cell.angle_beta   90.00
_cell.angle_gamma   90.00
#
_symmetry.space_group_name_H-M   'P 1'
#
loop_
_entity.id
_entity.type
_entity.pdbx_description
1 polymer ?
#
loop_
_entity_poly.entity_id
_entity_poly.type
_entity_poly.pdbx_seq_one_letter_code
_entity_poly.pdbx_strand_id
1 'polypeptide(L)'
;MGKKAEQKKKDKIVEDKTFGLKNKNRSSKVQAYVQQVKQTVNQTRPQDKKAMAEAEERRIAKEAKKAREAEMAALFRDADNAAKKTGSDHEEGPAAGEDGEEFVYDPDAYLFRPEDFDEVAHDERRLEERLEEEREALQGRTDLTPVTEESFQKWKQEKREQAAAAELARVKRAKAGEGKLKGWDLWQMDQDLFIDDEDADEFYEREELEEGEEEEEEAYDLS
;
A
#
# COMPACT_ATOMS: atom_id res chain seq x y z
N MET A 1 5.59 17.70 -16.16
CA MET A 1 4.46 18.38 -16.86
C MET A 1 5.02 19.46 -17.76
N GLY A 2 4.73 19.42 -19.07
CA GLY A 2 5.38 20.32 -20.03
C GLY A 2 4.95 21.78 -19.87
N LYS A 3 5.91 22.71 -19.93
CA LYS A 3 5.70 24.18 -19.88
C LYS A 3 4.55 24.68 -20.76
N LYS A 4 4.29 23.99 -21.88
CA LYS A 4 3.19 24.26 -22.83
C LYS A 4 1.80 24.00 -22.24
N ALA A 5 1.65 23.03 -21.34
CA ALA A 5 0.38 22.73 -20.68
C ALA A 5 0.06 23.75 -19.58
N GLU A 6 1.07 24.19 -18.83
CA GLU A 6 0.90 25.29 -17.86
C GLU A 6 0.54 26.61 -18.53
N GLN A 7 1.16 26.93 -19.67
CA GLN A 7 0.86 28.16 -20.42
C GLN A 7 -0.60 28.17 -20.88
N LYS A 8 -1.10 27.06 -21.45
CA LYS A 8 -2.51 26.92 -21.85
C LYS A 8 -3.49 27.09 -20.70
N LYS A 9 -3.15 26.58 -19.50
CA LYS A 9 -3.98 26.76 -18.30
C LYS A 9 -4.04 28.23 -17.88
N LYS A 10 -2.90 28.93 -17.91
CA LYS A 10 -2.82 30.37 -17.60
C LYS A 10 -3.62 31.20 -18.62
N ASP A 11 -3.51 30.87 -19.90
CA ASP A 11 -4.24 31.56 -20.97
C ASP A 11 -5.76 31.38 -20.82
N LYS A 12 -6.24 30.17 -20.49
CA LYS A 12 -7.67 29.92 -20.21
C LYS A 12 -8.19 30.75 -19.02
N ILE A 13 -7.41 30.88 -17.95
CA ILE A 13 -7.78 31.69 -16.77
C ILE A 13 -7.86 33.18 -17.12
N VAL A 14 -6.94 33.65 -17.97
CA VAL A 14 -6.98 35.03 -18.48
C VAL A 14 -8.22 35.23 -19.36
N GLU A 15 -8.54 34.28 -20.24
CA GLU A 15 -9.72 34.33 -21.10
C GLU A 15 -11.00 34.41 -20.28
N ASP A 16 -11.18 33.53 -19.28
CA ASP A 16 -12.37 33.49 -18.41
C ASP A 16 -12.53 34.79 -17.60
N LYS A 17 -11.46 35.26 -16.94
CA LYS A 17 -11.52 36.48 -16.11
C LYS A 17 -11.69 37.75 -16.90
N THR A 18 -11.38 37.71 -18.20
CA THR A 18 -11.52 38.86 -19.08
C THR A 18 -12.66 38.67 -20.09
N PHE A 19 -13.45 37.60 -19.95
CA PHE A 19 -14.62 37.31 -20.76
C PHE A 19 -15.75 38.29 -20.42
N GLY A 20 -16.53 38.70 -21.43
CA GLY A 20 -17.68 39.60 -21.22
C GLY A 20 -17.36 41.09 -20.99
N LEU A 21 -16.09 41.50 -20.92
CA LEU A 21 -15.75 42.93 -20.86
C LEU A 21 -16.05 43.61 -22.20
N LYS A 22 -17.08 44.45 -22.22
CA LYS A 22 -17.47 45.27 -23.38
C LYS A 22 -16.33 46.24 -23.72
N ASN A 23 -16.09 46.48 -25.01
CA ASN A 23 -15.06 47.40 -25.52
C ASN A 23 -13.60 47.04 -25.16
N LYS A 24 -13.29 45.75 -25.06
CA LYS A 24 -11.94 45.21 -24.74
C LYS A 24 -10.79 45.75 -25.59
N ASN A 25 -11.07 46.09 -26.85
CA ASN A 25 -10.08 46.66 -27.78
C ASN A 25 -10.29 48.16 -28.05
N ARG A 26 -11.25 48.80 -27.38
CA ARG A 26 -11.66 50.19 -27.63
C ARG A 26 -11.49 51.14 -26.44
N SER A 27 -11.47 50.62 -25.21
CA SER A 27 -11.29 51.44 -24.00
C SER A 27 -9.92 51.17 -23.37
N SER A 28 -9.12 52.23 -23.19
CA SER A 28 -7.80 52.16 -22.53
C SER A 28 -7.89 51.65 -21.09
N LYS A 29 -8.96 52.00 -20.37
CA LYS A 29 -9.21 51.53 -19.00
C LYS A 29 -9.49 50.03 -18.94
N VAL A 30 -10.23 49.51 -19.92
CA VAL A 30 -10.49 48.07 -20.05
C VAL A 30 -9.22 47.32 -20.48
N GLN A 31 -8.40 47.90 -21.37
CA GLN A 31 -7.11 47.33 -21.75
C GLN A 31 -6.14 47.25 -20.56
N ALA A 32 -6.06 48.30 -19.74
CA ALA A 32 -5.25 48.31 -18.52
C ALA A 32 -5.68 47.23 -17.52
N TYR A 33 -6.99 47.04 -17.33
CA TYR A 33 -7.52 45.96 -16.49
C TYR A 33 -7.14 44.57 -17.02
N VAL A 34 -7.27 44.35 -18.33
CA VAL A 34 -6.87 43.08 -18.97
C VAL A 34 -5.36 42.83 -18.81
N GLN A 35 -4.53 43.87 -18.90
CA GLN A 35 -3.08 43.76 -18.65
C GLN A 35 -2.76 43.42 -17.20
N GLN A 36 -3.46 44.04 -16.24
CA GLN A 36 -3.30 43.75 -14.82
C GLN A 36 -3.67 42.29 -14.50
N VAL A 37 -4.79 41.79 -15.03
CA VAL A 37 -5.21 40.39 -14.84
C VAL A 37 -4.21 39.41 -15.46
N LYS A 38 -3.67 39.71 -16.64
CA LYS A 38 -2.59 38.91 -17.28
C LYS A 38 -1.34 38.86 -16.41
N GLN A 39 -0.95 39.98 -15.81
CA GLN A 39 0.23 40.06 -14.97
C GLN A 39 0.06 39.25 -13.68
N THR A 40 -1.10 39.32 -13.03
CA THR A 40 -1.40 38.54 -11.82
C THR A 40 -1.41 37.03 -12.08
N VAL A 41 -1.90 36.58 -13.24
CA VAL A 41 -1.96 35.14 -13.58
C VAL A 41 -0.59 34.59 -14.02
N ASN A 42 0.26 35.42 -14.65
CA ASN A 42 1.60 35.00 -15.08
C ASN A 42 2.65 35.07 -13.97
N GLN A 43 2.41 35.81 -12.89
CA GLN A 43 3.27 35.81 -11.72
C GLN A 43 3.13 34.48 -10.95
N THR A 44 4.14 33.63 -11.05
CA THR A 44 4.31 32.44 -10.18
C THR A 44 4.39 32.88 -8.71
N ARG A 45 3.54 32.30 -7.83
CA ARG A 45 3.63 32.56 -6.39
C ARG A 45 4.97 32.04 -5.86
N PRO A 46 5.59 32.74 -4.91
CA PRO A 46 6.86 32.30 -4.31
C PRO A 46 6.75 30.92 -3.64
N GLN A 47 5.56 30.52 -3.19
CA GLN A 47 5.29 29.19 -2.66
C GLN A 47 5.41 28.08 -3.73
N ASP A 48 4.98 28.32 -4.97
CA ASP A 48 5.06 27.33 -6.05
C ASP A 48 6.51 27.10 -6.51
N LYS A 49 7.33 28.15 -6.48
CA LYS A 49 8.78 28.05 -6.74
C LYS A 49 9.50 27.24 -5.68
N LYS A 50 9.12 27.41 -4.40
CA LYS A 50 9.69 26.66 -3.28
C LYS A 50 9.30 25.17 -3.37
N ALA A 51 8.05 24.87 -3.69
CA ALA A 51 7.58 23.50 -3.87
C ALA A 51 8.25 22.77 -5.04
N MET A 52 8.53 23.44 -6.16
CA MET A 52 9.29 22.84 -7.25
C MET A 52 10.76 22.58 -6.90
N ALA A 53 11.41 23.49 -6.18
CA ALA A 53 12.79 23.30 -5.73
C ALA A 53 12.93 22.14 -4.73
N GLU A 54 11.99 22.04 -3.79
CA GLU A 54 11.95 20.96 -2.79
C GLU A 54 11.67 19.58 -3.43
N ALA A 55 10.81 19.53 -4.45
CA ALA A 55 10.56 18.31 -5.22
C ALA A 55 11.80 17.86 -6.02
N GLU A 56 12.58 18.80 -6.54
CA GLU A 56 13.83 18.51 -7.26
C GLU A 56 14.92 18.04 -6.29
N GLU A 57 15.10 18.69 -5.14
CA GLU A 57 16.01 18.24 -4.07
C GLU A 57 15.64 16.85 -3.53
N ARG A 58 14.34 16.58 -3.32
CA ARG A 58 13.87 15.25 -2.89
C ARG A 58 14.15 14.17 -3.94
N ARG A 59 14.07 14.51 -5.23
CA ARG A 59 14.39 13.58 -6.32
C ARG A 59 15.90 13.29 -6.36
N ILE A 60 16.73 14.33 -6.25
CA ILE A 60 18.18 14.22 -6.18
C ILE A 60 18.60 13.42 -4.94
N ALA A 61 18.00 13.65 -3.78
CA ALA A 61 18.28 12.91 -2.55
C ALA A 61 17.87 11.42 -2.65
N LYS A 62 16.74 11.12 -3.29
CA LYS A 62 16.31 9.72 -3.54
C LYS A 62 17.26 9.00 -4.49
N GLU A 63 17.73 9.69 -5.53
CA GLU A 63 18.69 9.15 -6.49
C GLU A 63 20.08 8.94 -5.85
N ALA A 64 20.54 9.87 -5.02
CA ALA A 64 21.76 9.72 -4.24
C ALA A 64 21.68 8.60 -3.20
N LYS A 65 20.55 8.44 -2.50
CA LYS A 65 20.33 7.32 -1.56
C LYS A 65 20.35 5.99 -2.30
N LYS A 66 19.67 5.89 -3.44
CA LYS A 66 19.65 4.69 -4.27
C LYS A 66 21.03 4.36 -4.85
N ALA A 67 21.80 5.37 -5.24
CA ALA A 67 23.19 5.18 -5.69
C ALA A 67 24.09 4.67 -4.56
N ARG A 68 23.99 5.26 -3.36
CA ARG A 68 24.74 4.79 -2.17
C ARG A 68 24.36 3.37 -1.78
N GLU A 69 23.07 3.03 -1.83
CA GLU A 69 22.58 1.69 -1.54
C GLU A 69 23.07 0.67 -2.57
N ALA A 70 23.10 1.03 -3.86
CA ALA A 70 23.67 0.20 -4.91
C ALA A 70 25.19 0.02 -4.76
N GLU A 71 25.93 1.06 -4.38
CA GLU A 71 27.37 0.97 -4.07
C GLU A 71 27.64 0.07 -2.86
N MET A 72 26.83 0.20 -1.79
CA MET A 72 26.91 -0.69 -0.63
C MET A 72 26.60 -2.13 -1.02
N ALA A 73 25.54 -2.37 -1.81
CA ALA A 73 25.15 -3.70 -2.26
C ALA A 73 26.24 -4.37 -3.14
N ALA A 74 26.94 -3.59 -3.96
CA ALA A 74 28.08 -4.10 -4.74
C ALA A 74 29.26 -4.50 -3.82
N LEU A 75 29.59 -3.67 -2.83
CA LEU A 75 30.61 -3.96 -1.83
C LEU A 75 30.30 -5.23 -1.02
N PHE A 76 29.04 -5.42 -0.61
CA PHE A 76 28.61 -6.61 0.12
C PHE A 76 28.59 -7.87 -0.74
N ARG A 77 28.25 -7.77 -2.04
CA ARG A 77 28.33 -8.91 -2.98
C ARG A 77 29.76 -9.40 -3.20
N ASP A 78 30.74 -8.50 -3.25
CA ASP A 78 32.14 -8.92 -3.42
C ASP A 78 32.71 -9.59 -2.15
N ALA A 79 32.27 -9.15 -0.95
CA ALA A 79 32.63 -9.80 0.30
C ALA A 79 32.05 -11.22 0.45
N ASP A 80 30.80 -11.44 0.01
CA ASP A 80 30.15 -12.76 0.03
C ASP A 80 30.83 -13.76 -0.92
N ASN A 81 31.26 -13.28 -2.10
CA ASN A 81 32.01 -14.08 -3.07
C ASN A 81 33.45 -14.39 -2.62
N ALA A 82 34.05 -13.52 -1.79
CA ALA A 82 35.35 -13.79 -1.17
C ALA A 82 35.26 -14.88 -0.08
N ALA A 83 34.20 -14.88 0.74
CA ALA A 83 33.94 -15.92 1.73
C ALA A 83 33.68 -17.30 1.08
N LYS A 84 32.96 -17.34 -0.05
CA LYS A 84 32.74 -18.57 -0.83
C LYS A 84 33.99 -19.12 -1.51
N LYS A 85 35.07 -18.35 -1.66
CA LYS A 85 36.36 -18.82 -2.22
C LYS A 85 37.35 -19.35 -1.18
N THR A 86 37.10 -19.14 0.12
CA THR A 86 38.01 -19.58 1.20
C THR A 86 37.47 -20.75 2.05
N GLY A 87 36.27 -21.26 1.77
CA GLY A 87 35.67 -22.42 2.45
C GLY A 87 35.68 -23.66 1.56
N SER A 88 36.83 -24.29 1.40
CA SER A 88 37.01 -25.60 0.76
C SER A 88 38.16 -26.32 1.46
N ASP A 89 38.00 -26.69 2.73
CA ASP A 89 38.72 -27.80 3.37
C ASP A 89 38.07 -28.20 4.72
N HIS A 90 38.10 -29.51 5.01
CA HIS A 90 37.67 -30.23 6.24
C HIS A 90 36.16 -30.51 6.42
N GLU A 91 35.65 -31.73 6.67
CA GLU A 91 36.23 -33.02 7.11
C GLU A 91 35.29 -34.19 6.70
N GLU A 92 35.84 -35.38 6.47
CA GLU A 92 35.09 -36.61 6.15
C GLU A 92 34.44 -37.28 7.39
N GLY A 93 33.12 -37.54 7.29
CA GLY A 93 32.44 -38.77 7.80
C GLY A 93 31.87 -38.77 9.23
N PRO A 94 30.94 -39.70 9.57
CA PRO A 94 30.62 -40.93 8.86
C PRO A 94 29.15 -41.07 8.39
N ALA A 95 28.97 -41.95 7.40
CA ALA A 95 27.68 -42.38 6.88
C ALA A 95 26.85 -43.19 7.90
N ALA A 96 25.56 -42.88 8.04
CA ALA A 96 24.53 -43.79 8.52
C ALA A 96 23.11 -43.29 8.16
N GLY A 97 22.42 -44.04 7.30
CA GLY A 97 20.98 -44.30 7.42
C GLY A 97 19.97 -43.24 6.94
N GLU A 98 19.04 -43.73 6.10
CA GLU A 98 17.65 -43.25 5.90
C GLU A 98 17.45 -41.80 5.46
N ASP A 99 17.03 -41.63 4.19
CA ASP A 99 15.88 -40.84 3.70
C ASP A 99 15.37 -39.70 4.61
N GLY A 100 16.27 -38.90 5.16
CA GLY A 100 15.98 -37.77 6.01
C GLY A 100 16.11 -36.52 5.17
N GLU A 101 14.98 -35.91 4.82
CA GLU A 101 14.97 -34.54 4.34
C GLU A 101 15.61 -33.68 5.42
N GLU A 102 16.88 -33.31 5.21
CA GLU A 102 17.62 -32.40 6.07
C GLU A 102 16.83 -31.09 6.09
N PHE A 103 16.11 -30.84 7.19
CA PHE A 103 15.47 -29.56 7.46
C PHE A 103 16.55 -28.50 7.67
N VAL A 104 17.16 -28.07 6.56
CA VAL A 104 18.06 -26.93 6.52
C VAL A 104 17.19 -25.70 6.81
N TYR A 105 17.39 -25.10 7.98
CA TYR A 105 16.75 -23.85 8.35
C TYR A 105 17.28 -22.75 7.42
N ASP A 106 16.51 -22.44 6.37
CA ASP A 106 16.73 -21.28 5.52
C ASP A 106 15.97 -20.09 6.12
N PRO A 107 16.65 -19.14 6.79
CA PRO A 107 16.00 -17.99 7.43
C PRO A 107 15.24 -17.13 6.41
N ASP A 108 15.68 -17.13 5.13
CA ASP A 108 15.06 -16.34 4.07
C ASP A 108 13.72 -16.93 3.61
N ALA A 109 13.41 -18.18 3.96
CA ALA A 109 12.11 -18.80 3.68
C ALA A 109 10.99 -18.27 4.60
N TYR A 110 11.34 -17.69 5.75
CA TYR A 110 10.40 -17.19 6.76
C TYR A 110 10.35 -15.65 6.86
N LEU A 111 11.16 -14.95 6.08
CA LEU A 111 11.17 -13.49 6.00
C LEU A 111 10.09 -13.01 5.03
N PHE A 112 9.13 -12.22 5.54
CA PHE A 112 8.11 -11.57 4.73
C PHE A 112 8.74 -10.74 3.60
N ARG A 113 8.52 -11.17 2.36
CA ARG A 113 8.96 -10.48 1.17
C ARG A 113 7.83 -9.60 0.63
N PRO A 114 8.13 -8.50 -0.08
CA PRO A 114 7.10 -7.70 -0.73
C PRO A 114 6.16 -8.52 -1.63
N GLU A 115 6.65 -9.64 -2.18
CA GLU A 115 5.89 -10.56 -3.02
C GLU A 115 4.86 -11.40 -2.25
N ASP A 116 4.98 -11.50 -0.92
CA ASP A 116 4.02 -12.23 -0.06
C ASP A 116 2.75 -11.42 0.23
N PHE A 117 2.76 -10.12 -0.08
CA PHE A 117 1.61 -9.25 0.07
C PHE A 117 0.94 -9.03 -1.29
N ASP A 118 -0.39 -9.11 -1.34
CA ASP A 118 -1.14 -8.71 -2.51
C ASP A 118 -0.86 -7.23 -2.83
N GLU A 119 -0.40 -6.93 -4.05
CA GLU A 119 -0.19 -5.56 -4.50
C GLU A 119 -1.52 -4.78 -4.46
N VAL A 120 -1.67 -3.92 -3.46
CA VAL A 120 -2.82 -3.02 -3.36
C VAL A 120 -2.66 -1.92 -4.41
N ALA A 121 -3.49 -1.99 -5.46
CA ALA A 121 -3.55 -0.96 -6.49
C ALA A 121 -3.98 0.38 -5.87
N HIS A 122 -3.01 1.27 -5.63
CA HIS A 122 -3.26 2.65 -5.22
C HIS A 122 -3.62 3.48 -6.45
N ASP A 123 -4.91 3.79 -6.59
CA ASP A 123 -5.38 4.76 -7.58
C ASP A 123 -4.88 6.16 -7.18
N GLU A 124 -4.08 6.80 -8.05
CA GLU A 124 -3.49 8.12 -7.77
C GLU A 124 -4.54 9.24 -7.71
N ARG A 125 -5.75 8.99 -8.22
CA ARG A 125 -6.86 9.94 -8.15
C ARG A 125 -7.43 10.00 -6.74
N ARG A 126 -7.68 11.23 -6.30
CA ARG A 126 -8.34 11.50 -5.01
C ARG A 126 -9.71 10.82 -5.00
N LEU A 127 -10.08 10.21 -3.87
CA LEU A 127 -11.38 9.54 -3.70
C LEU A 127 -12.56 10.46 -4.08
N GLU A 128 -12.42 11.75 -3.80
CA GLU A 128 -13.40 12.79 -4.06
C GLU A 128 -13.61 13.06 -5.55
N GLU A 129 -12.56 12.97 -6.36
CA GLU A 129 -12.66 13.16 -7.82
C GLU A 129 -13.47 12.02 -8.45
N ARG A 130 -13.22 10.78 -8.00
CA ARG A 130 -14.00 9.61 -8.42
C ARG A 130 -15.46 9.69 -7.98
N LEU A 131 -15.71 10.13 -6.75
CA LEU A 131 -17.06 10.32 -6.22
C LEU A 131 -17.84 11.37 -7.00
N GLU A 132 -17.22 12.47 -7.43
CA GLU A 132 -17.91 13.50 -8.22
C GLU A 132 -18.22 13.01 -9.65
N GLU A 133 -17.30 12.28 -10.29
CA GLU A 133 -17.54 11.64 -11.60
C GLU A 133 -18.72 10.65 -11.55
N GLU A 134 -18.73 9.76 -10.56
CA GLU A 134 -19.82 8.79 -10.35
C GLU A 134 -21.15 9.49 -10.05
N ARG A 135 -21.11 10.59 -9.28
CA ARG A 135 -22.31 11.39 -8.99
C ARG A 135 -22.83 12.10 -10.23
N GLU A 136 -21.96 12.68 -11.06
CA GLU A 136 -22.35 13.33 -12.33
C GLU A 136 -22.93 12.30 -13.31
N ALA A 137 -22.38 11.09 -13.38
CA ALA A 137 -22.93 10.00 -14.18
C ALA A 137 -24.34 9.57 -13.74
N LEU A 138 -24.65 9.70 -12.44
CA LEU A 138 -25.98 9.43 -11.88
C LEU A 138 -26.92 10.63 -11.98
N GLN A 139 -26.40 11.85 -12.20
CA GLN A 139 -27.22 13.05 -12.41
C GLN A 139 -27.93 12.97 -13.78
N GLY A 140 -29.18 12.53 -13.76
CA GLY A 140 -30.02 12.40 -14.95
C GLY A 140 -30.81 11.10 -15.01
N ARG A 141 -30.46 10.12 -14.16
CA ARG A 141 -31.19 8.87 -14.04
C ARG A 141 -32.40 9.04 -13.11
N THR A 142 -33.57 8.57 -13.53
CA THR A 142 -34.81 8.67 -12.74
C THR A 142 -35.23 7.34 -12.11
N ASP A 143 -34.58 6.26 -12.50
CA ASP A 143 -34.77 4.87 -12.09
C ASP A 143 -33.85 4.45 -10.92
N LEU A 144 -33.57 5.41 -10.01
CA LEU A 144 -32.81 5.17 -8.78
C LEU A 144 -33.71 4.58 -7.68
N THR A 145 -33.24 3.54 -7.00
CA THR A 145 -33.94 2.98 -5.84
C THR A 145 -33.90 3.98 -4.68
N PRO A 146 -35.05 4.40 -4.14
CA PRO A 146 -35.06 5.29 -2.98
C PRO A 146 -34.44 4.58 -1.78
N VAL A 147 -33.66 5.32 -0.99
CA VAL A 147 -33.01 4.83 0.23
C VAL A 147 -34.09 4.79 1.33
N THR A 148 -34.80 3.66 1.41
CA THR A 148 -35.77 3.35 2.45
C THR A 148 -35.24 2.18 3.27
N GLU A 149 -35.79 1.96 4.46
CA GLU A 149 -35.36 0.85 5.31
C GLU A 149 -35.57 -0.51 4.61
N GLU A 150 -36.67 -0.69 3.89
CA GLU A 150 -36.95 -1.92 3.14
C GLU A 150 -35.96 -2.16 2.01
N SER A 151 -35.55 -1.11 1.28
CA SER A 151 -34.56 -1.26 0.19
C SER A 151 -33.16 -1.51 0.75
N PHE A 152 -32.82 -0.91 1.89
CA PHE A 152 -31.58 -1.18 2.59
C PHE A 152 -31.49 -2.61 3.16
N GLN A 153 -32.56 -3.13 3.77
CA GLN A 153 -32.58 -4.50 4.28
C GLN A 153 -32.44 -5.53 3.15
N LYS A 154 -33.11 -5.30 2.01
CA LYS A 154 -32.92 -6.12 0.80
C LYS A 154 -31.48 -6.09 0.32
N TRP A 155 -30.88 -4.91 0.20
CA TRP A 155 -29.46 -4.76 -0.16
C TRP A 155 -28.53 -5.47 0.83
N LYS A 156 -28.81 -5.38 2.13
CA LYS A 156 -28.00 -6.03 3.17
C LYS A 156 -28.09 -7.56 3.08
N GLN A 157 -29.29 -8.09 2.86
CA GLN A 157 -29.51 -9.53 2.63
C GLN A 157 -28.77 -9.98 1.36
N GLU A 158 -28.95 -9.27 0.25
CA GLU A 158 -28.26 -9.54 -1.02
C GLU A 158 -26.75 -9.48 -0.86
N LYS A 159 -26.21 -8.51 -0.13
CA LYS A 159 -24.77 -8.42 0.15
C LYS A 159 -24.26 -9.57 1.00
N ARG A 160 -25.02 -10.00 2.01
CA ARG A 160 -24.68 -11.17 2.83
C ARG A 160 -24.72 -12.46 2.00
N GLU A 161 -25.73 -12.63 1.15
CA GLU A 161 -25.85 -13.77 0.25
C GLU A 161 -24.74 -13.78 -0.80
N GLN A 162 -24.40 -12.63 -1.37
CA GLN A 162 -23.28 -12.46 -2.31
C GLN A 162 -21.94 -12.82 -1.65
N ALA A 163 -21.70 -12.34 -0.43
CA ALA A 163 -20.50 -12.68 0.33
C ALA A 163 -20.45 -14.18 0.67
N ALA A 164 -21.57 -14.77 1.10
CA ALA A 164 -21.65 -16.20 1.39
C ALA A 164 -21.47 -17.06 0.13
N ALA A 165 -22.03 -16.65 -1.01
CA ALA A 165 -21.84 -17.32 -2.28
C ALA A 165 -20.40 -17.23 -2.78
N ALA A 166 -19.74 -16.07 -2.59
CA ALA A 166 -18.34 -15.88 -2.93
C ALA A 166 -17.41 -16.75 -2.07
N GLU A 167 -17.63 -16.81 -0.75
CA GLU A 167 -16.86 -17.72 0.12
C GLU A 167 -17.15 -19.19 -0.22
N LEU A 168 -18.39 -19.58 -0.48
CA LEU A 168 -18.70 -20.95 -0.91
C LEU A 168 -18.02 -21.30 -2.24
N ALA A 169 -18.00 -20.38 -3.20
CA ALA A 169 -17.30 -20.57 -4.46
C ALA A 169 -15.79 -20.69 -4.25
N ARG A 170 -15.21 -19.87 -3.36
CA ARG A 170 -13.79 -19.95 -2.97
C ARG A 170 -13.46 -21.31 -2.34
N VAL A 171 -14.26 -21.78 -1.37
CA VAL A 171 -14.07 -23.07 -0.72
C VAL A 171 -14.19 -24.22 -1.72
N LYS A 172 -15.17 -24.18 -2.64
CA LYS A 172 -15.29 -25.18 -3.72
C LYS A 172 -14.07 -25.19 -4.63
N ARG A 173 -13.55 -24.02 -5.01
CA ARG A 173 -12.34 -23.89 -5.84
C ARG A 173 -11.10 -24.45 -5.13
N ALA A 174 -10.93 -24.11 -3.85
CA ALA A 174 -9.84 -24.61 -3.03
C ALA A 174 -9.93 -26.14 -2.82
N LYS A 175 -11.15 -26.69 -2.62
CA LYS A 175 -11.38 -28.15 -2.61
C LYS A 175 -11.04 -28.84 -3.93
N ALA A 176 -11.20 -28.15 -5.05
CA ALA A 176 -10.82 -28.66 -6.37
C ALA A 176 -9.31 -28.56 -6.66
N GLY A 177 -8.50 -28.14 -5.69
CA GLY A 177 -7.04 -28.01 -5.81
C GLY A 177 -6.57 -26.65 -6.33
N GLU A 178 -7.49 -25.73 -6.63
CA GLU A 178 -7.16 -24.36 -7.04
C GLU A 178 -7.34 -23.38 -5.86
N GLY A 179 -6.27 -23.21 -5.08
CA GLY A 179 -6.20 -22.25 -3.97
C GLY A 179 -6.04 -22.92 -2.61
N LYS A 180 -5.81 -22.10 -1.58
CA LYS A 180 -5.58 -22.56 -0.20
C LYS A 180 -6.89 -22.53 0.59
N LEU A 181 -7.16 -23.59 1.34
CA LEU A 181 -8.25 -23.60 2.34
C LEU A 181 -7.83 -22.77 3.54
N LYS A 182 -8.75 -21.99 4.12
CA LYS A 182 -8.49 -21.31 5.40
C LYS A 182 -8.52 -22.38 6.50
N GLY A 183 -7.78 -22.18 7.60
CA GLY A 183 -7.80 -23.09 8.75
C GLY A 183 -9.23 -23.33 9.26
N TRP A 184 -10.07 -22.29 9.27
CA TRP A 184 -11.49 -22.41 9.59
C TRP A 184 -12.25 -23.36 8.64
N ASP A 185 -11.94 -23.37 7.34
CA ASP A 185 -12.58 -24.27 6.38
C ASP A 185 -12.16 -25.73 6.61
N LEU A 186 -10.88 -25.95 6.92
CA LEU A 186 -10.34 -27.27 7.23
C LEU A 186 -11.00 -27.82 8.50
N TRP A 187 -11.10 -26.99 9.54
CA TRP A 187 -11.76 -27.34 10.80
C TRP A 187 -13.23 -27.72 10.61
N GLN A 188 -13.98 -26.99 9.75
CA GLN A 188 -15.37 -27.37 9.45
C GLN A 188 -15.52 -28.65 8.61
N MET A 189 -14.51 -29.02 7.84
CA MET A 189 -14.54 -30.24 7.04
C MET A 189 -14.27 -31.48 7.88
N ASP A 190 -13.32 -31.38 8.80
CA ASP A 190 -12.86 -32.50 9.60
C ASP A 190 -12.44 -32.01 10.99
N GLN A 191 -13.40 -31.90 11.91
CA GLN A 191 -13.17 -31.40 13.26
C GLN A 191 -12.28 -32.36 14.08
N ASP A 192 -12.41 -33.66 13.82
CA ASP A 192 -11.69 -34.71 14.54
C ASP A 192 -10.20 -34.76 14.18
N LEU A 193 -9.80 -34.11 13.08
CA LEU A 193 -8.39 -33.94 12.71
C LEU A 193 -7.68 -32.85 13.55
N PHE A 194 -8.44 -31.99 14.23
CA PHE A 194 -7.95 -30.88 15.06
C PHE A 194 -8.19 -31.15 16.56
N ILE A 195 -8.01 -32.40 16.98
CA ILE A 195 -7.98 -32.74 18.41
C ILE A 195 -6.53 -32.55 18.85
N ASP A 196 -6.30 -31.69 19.83
CA ASP A 196 -4.97 -31.52 20.45
C ASP A 196 -4.55 -32.88 21.05
N ASP A 197 -3.32 -33.31 20.78
CA ASP A 197 -2.76 -34.49 21.42
C ASP A 197 -2.76 -34.28 22.95
N GLU A 198 -3.16 -35.30 23.70
CA GLU A 198 -3.33 -35.25 25.17
C GLU A 198 -2.02 -34.88 25.90
N ASP A 199 -0.86 -35.07 25.25
CA ASP A 199 0.49 -34.75 25.75
C ASP A 199 1.05 -33.40 25.24
N ALA A 200 0.30 -32.62 24.45
CA ALA A 200 0.77 -31.36 23.87
C ALA A 200 1.11 -30.28 24.93
N ASP A 201 0.52 -30.39 26.12
CA ASP A 201 0.80 -29.53 27.28
C ASP A 201 2.02 -29.99 28.10
N GLU A 202 2.47 -31.25 27.97
CA GLU A 202 3.54 -31.80 28.82
C GLU A 202 4.96 -31.50 28.32
N PHE A 203 5.15 -31.11 27.05
CA PHE A 203 6.48 -30.91 26.47
C PHE A 203 7.10 -29.53 26.76
N TYR A 204 6.29 -28.54 27.15
CA TYR A 204 6.75 -27.20 27.48
C TYR A 204 6.41 -26.87 28.94
N GLU A 205 7.29 -27.28 29.86
CA GLU A 205 7.41 -26.56 31.13
C GLU A 205 7.83 -25.14 30.79
N ARG A 206 6.90 -24.19 30.89
CA ARG A 206 7.22 -22.77 30.93
C ARG A 206 8.18 -22.60 32.10
N GLU A 207 9.45 -22.39 31.80
CA GLU A 207 10.46 -22.02 32.80
C GLU A 207 9.88 -20.82 33.57
N GLU A 208 9.44 -21.04 34.81
CA GLU A 208 9.20 -19.96 35.75
C GLU A 208 10.57 -19.31 35.90
N LEU A 209 10.78 -18.21 35.17
CA LEU A 209 11.86 -17.28 35.46
C LEU A 209 11.68 -16.93 36.93
N GLU A 210 12.57 -17.50 37.76
CA GLU A 210 12.69 -17.22 39.18
C GLU A 210 12.59 -15.71 39.31
N GLU A 211 11.59 -15.26 40.08
CA GLU A 211 11.28 -13.86 40.37
C GLU A 211 12.48 -13.29 41.15
N GLY A 212 13.54 -13.02 40.41
CA GLY A 212 14.83 -12.57 40.87
C GLY A 212 14.82 -11.07 40.98
N GLU A 213 14.64 -10.62 42.21
CA GLU A 213 14.85 -9.27 42.73
C GLU A 213 13.73 -8.27 42.43
N GLU A 214 13.03 -7.92 43.52
CA GLU A 214 12.24 -6.71 43.72
C GLU A 214 13.07 -5.45 43.36
N GLU A 215 13.20 -5.10 42.07
CA GLU A 215 13.57 -3.75 41.67
C GLU A 215 12.33 -2.85 41.74
N GLU A 216 12.21 -2.22 42.92
CA GLU A 216 11.53 -0.95 43.20
C GLU A 216 10.77 -0.34 42.00
N GLU A 217 9.46 -0.63 41.96
CA GLU A 217 8.51 0.00 41.05
C GLU A 217 8.40 1.49 41.42
N GLU A 218 9.32 2.32 40.93
CA GLU A 218 9.18 3.77 40.94
C GLU A 218 7.93 4.12 40.13
N ALA A 219 6.84 4.34 40.87
CA ALA A 219 5.57 4.82 40.36
C ALA A 219 5.78 6.14 39.60
N TYR A 220 5.83 6.07 38.28
CA TYR A 220 5.67 7.25 37.42
C TYR A 220 4.21 7.70 37.46
N ASP A 221 3.94 8.63 38.38
CA ASP A 221 2.70 9.42 38.43
C ASP A 221 2.56 10.24 37.13
N LEU A 222 1.77 9.72 36.20
CA LEU A 222 1.27 10.46 35.04
C LEU A 222 -0.07 11.12 35.42
N SER A 223 0.02 12.25 36.13
CA SER A 223 -1.06 13.23 36.24
C SER A 223 -0.85 14.46 35.36
#